data_AF-A0A1E7F191-F1
#
_entry.id   AF-A0A1E7F191-F1
#
_cell.length_a   1.000
_cell.length_b   1.000
_cell.length_c   1.000
_cell.angle_alpha   90.00
_cell.angle_beta   90.00
_cell.angle_gamma   90.00
#
_symmetry.space_group_name_H-M   'P 1'
#
loop_
_entity.id
_entity.type
_entity.pdbx_description
1 polymer ?
#
loop_
_entity_poly.entity_id
_entity_poly.type
_entity_poly.pdbx_seq_one_letter_code
_entity_poly.pdbx_strand_id
1 'polypeptide(L)'
;MSDDAKLKFEEERDEILKSLPEEVKGMFGTIGFCPGEEEDDLCDGDEGDAKKPSADKIPYFQPVLIVSPWDVPPKPVRDIYWMDAYTKAKRSKAKLKQLDYLVYVYGSDDPDDCYNFVKQTDFISLEDATTKGYTILPKFIEQKSDTERTEYEVRLIRGLEEMNIDSNKQPVDRKWGNPFLERHEKMVTTSSTSDGPPTKKQKK
;
A
#
# COMPACT_ATOMS: atom_id res chain seq x y z
N MET A 1 -11.65 -23.74 19.40
CA MET A 1 -10.40 -23.63 18.62
C MET A 1 -10.31 -22.30 17.87
N SER A 2 -11.41 -21.77 17.31
CA SER A 2 -11.43 -20.43 16.68
C SER A 2 -11.11 -19.29 17.64
N ASP A 3 -11.69 -19.34 18.84
CA ASP A 3 -11.66 -18.19 19.77
C ASP A 3 -10.27 -17.98 20.38
N ASP A 4 -9.58 -19.07 20.74
CA ASP A 4 -8.18 -19.01 21.20
C ASP A 4 -7.23 -18.51 20.11
N ALA A 5 -7.46 -18.88 18.85
CA ALA A 5 -6.64 -18.44 17.71
C ALA A 5 -6.85 -16.96 17.41
N LYS A 6 -8.09 -16.47 17.52
CA LYS A 6 -8.44 -15.06 17.41
C LYS A 6 -7.83 -14.25 18.53
N LEU A 7 -7.96 -14.70 19.79
CA LEU A 7 -7.41 -14.02 20.95
C LEU A 7 -5.89 -13.85 20.84
N LYS A 8 -5.17 -14.93 20.49
CA LYS A 8 -3.71 -14.87 20.29
C LYS A 8 -3.31 -13.88 19.19
N PHE A 9 -4.08 -13.81 18.11
CA PHE A 9 -3.84 -12.86 17.04
C PHE A 9 -4.03 -11.41 17.50
N GLU A 10 -5.10 -11.13 18.24
CA GLU A 10 -5.38 -9.79 18.78
C GLU A 10 -4.32 -9.37 19.81
N GLU A 11 -3.87 -10.28 20.67
CA GLU A 11 -2.77 -10.04 21.62
C GLU A 11 -1.46 -9.71 20.91
N GLU A 12 -1.06 -10.49 19.90
CA GLU A 12 0.15 -10.24 19.11
C GLU A 12 0.06 -8.89 18.38
N ARG A 13 -1.08 -8.59 17.76
CA ARG A 13 -1.34 -7.31 17.12
C ARG A 13 -1.13 -6.16 18.11
N ASP A 14 -1.80 -6.23 19.25
CA ASP A 14 -1.82 -5.15 20.22
C ASP A 14 -0.44 -4.96 20.87
N GLU A 15 0.31 -6.04 21.11
CA GLU A 15 1.69 -5.97 21.59
C GLU A 15 2.61 -5.25 20.59
N ILE A 16 2.54 -5.64 19.31
CA ILE A 16 3.37 -5.03 18.28
C ILE A 16 2.98 -3.56 18.08
N LEU A 17 1.68 -3.24 17.98
CA LEU A 17 1.22 -1.84 17.90
C LEU A 17 1.71 -1.04 19.11
N LYS A 18 1.60 -1.57 20.33
CA LYS A 18 2.05 -0.88 21.55
C LYS A 18 3.55 -0.59 21.56
N SER A 19 4.35 -1.42 20.90
CA SER A 19 5.80 -1.25 20.80
C SER A 19 6.23 -0.15 19.83
N LEU A 20 5.37 0.22 18.87
CA LEU A 20 5.67 1.26 17.90
C LEU A 20 5.72 2.64 18.56
N PRO A 21 6.66 3.52 18.17
CA PRO A 21 6.67 4.91 18.60
C PRO A 21 5.36 5.61 18.26
N GLU A 22 4.92 6.54 19.11
CA GLU A 22 3.68 7.29 18.89
C GLU A 22 3.74 8.12 17.61
N GLU A 23 4.94 8.60 17.27
CA GLU A 23 5.19 9.35 16.05
C GLU A 23 4.93 8.50 14.78
N VAL A 24 5.17 7.19 14.83
CA VAL A 24 4.89 6.29 13.70
C VAL A 24 3.40 5.93 13.65
N LYS A 25 2.80 5.58 14.79
CA LYS A 25 1.38 5.25 14.86
C LYS A 25 0.47 6.42 14.48
N GLY A 26 0.85 7.62 14.89
CA GLY A 26 0.12 8.84 14.58
C GLY A 26 0.03 9.15 13.08
N MET A 27 0.87 8.51 12.26
CA MET A 27 0.83 8.65 10.80
C MET A 27 -0.19 7.71 10.13
N PHE A 28 -0.71 6.69 10.80
CA PHE A 28 -1.70 5.80 10.19
C PHE A 28 -2.96 6.55 9.76
N GLY A 29 -3.41 6.29 8.53
CA GLY A 29 -4.51 7.01 7.90
C GLY A 29 -4.12 8.38 7.33
N THR A 30 -2.83 8.77 7.37
CA THR A 30 -2.37 10.05 6.81
C THR A 30 -2.19 9.94 5.31
N ILE A 31 -2.82 10.86 4.60
CA ILE A 31 -2.66 11.03 3.14
C ILE A 31 -1.43 11.90 2.89
N GLY A 32 -0.67 11.55 1.87
CA GLY A 32 0.43 12.37 1.38
C GLY A 32 0.83 11.96 -0.02
N PHE A 33 2.06 12.29 -0.37
CA PHE A 33 2.64 12.03 -1.68
C PHE A 33 4.05 11.48 -1.53
N CYS A 34 4.47 10.64 -2.46
CA CYS A 34 5.87 10.21 -2.58
C CYS A 34 6.31 10.31 -4.05
N PRO A 35 7.62 10.31 -4.33
CA PRO A 35 8.11 10.13 -5.70
C PRO A 35 7.47 8.88 -6.32
N GLY A 36 6.95 9.00 -7.54
CA GLY A 36 6.55 7.82 -8.30
C GLY A 36 7.77 7.04 -8.75
N GLU A 37 7.58 5.74 -9.01
CA GLU A 37 8.60 4.97 -9.71
C GLU A 37 8.69 5.55 -11.13
N GLU A 38 9.90 5.95 -11.53
CA GLU A 38 10.12 6.31 -12.93
C GLU A 38 9.79 5.06 -13.73
N GLU A 39 8.88 5.15 -14.71
CA GLU A 39 8.83 4.16 -15.77
C GLU A 39 10.20 4.25 -16.45
N ASP A 40 11.15 3.45 -15.96
CA ASP A 40 12.35 3.10 -16.68
C ASP A 40 11.83 2.50 -17.97
N ASP A 41 11.80 3.33 -19.01
CA ASP A 41 11.37 2.99 -20.35
C ASP A 41 11.95 1.60 -20.67
N LEU A 42 11.11 0.56 -20.59
CA LEU A 42 11.34 -0.81 -21.04
C LEU A 42 11.42 -0.82 -22.58
N CYS A 43 12.13 0.15 -23.15
CA CYS A 43 12.64 0.12 -24.50
C CYS A 43 13.88 -0.78 -24.46
N ASP A 44 13.63 -2.08 -24.60
CA ASP A 44 14.60 -3.06 -25.05
C ASP A 44 15.41 -2.48 -26.22
N GLY A 45 16.64 -2.07 -25.96
CA GLY A 45 17.46 -1.45 -27.00
C GLY A 45 18.75 -0.85 -26.49
N ASP A 46 19.74 -1.71 -26.34
CA ASP A 46 21.18 -1.42 -26.25
C ASP A 46 21.71 -1.13 -24.84
N GLU A 47 22.31 -2.17 -24.24
CA GLU A 47 23.19 -2.11 -23.07
C GLU A 47 24.41 -1.24 -23.40
N GLY A 48 24.26 0.08 -23.42
CA GLY A 48 25.30 0.90 -24.02
C GLY A 48 25.34 2.37 -23.71
N ASP A 49 24.46 2.94 -22.90
CA ASP A 49 24.69 4.27 -22.32
C ASP A 49 23.67 4.54 -21.21
N ALA A 50 24.16 4.81 -20.00
CA ALA A 50 23.34 5.31 -18.91
C ALA A 50 22.81 6.69 -19.31
N LYS A 51 21.63 6.72 -19.97
CA LYS A 51 20.93 7.96 -20.30
C LYS A 51 20.71 8.71 -18.99
N LYS A 52 21.44 9.81 -18.82
CA LYS A 52 21.15 10.78 -17.77
C LYS A 52 19.67 11.13 -17.83
N PRO A 53 18.96 11.19 -16.69
CA PRO A 53 17.59 11.66 -16.66
C PRO A 53 17.54 13.01 -17.38
N SER A 54 16.67 13.11 -18.40
CA SER A 54 16.50 14.36 -19.13
C SER A 54 16.06 15.43 -18.13
N ALA A 55 16.82 16.53 -18.03
CA ALA A 55 16.61 17.60 -17.06
C ALA A 55 15.23 18.29 -17.17
N ASP A 56 14.44 17.95 -18.19
CA ASP A 56 13.13 18.51 -18.49
C ASP A 56 11.95 17.65 -17.99
N LYS A 57 12.19 16.47 -17.40
CA LYS A 57 11.12 15.67 -16.79
C LYS A 57 10.77 16.25 -15.41
N ILE A 58 9.56 16.80 -15.29
CA ILE A 58 9.02 17.29 -14.01
C ILE A 58 8.92 16.08 -13.07
N PRO A 59 9.55 16.10 -11.88
CA PRO A 59 9.49 15.00 -10.94
C PRO A 59 8.04 14.75 -10.54
N TYR A 60 7.61 13.51 -10.72
CA TYR A 60 6.25 13.11 -10.46
C TYR A 60 6.06 12.61 -9.05
N PHE A 61 4.91 12.95 -8.48
CA PHE A 61 4.51 12.55 -7.16
C PHE A 61 3.17 11.83 -7.22
N GLN A 62 3.13 10.63 -6.63
CA GLN A 62 1.94 9.81 -6.56
C GLN A 62 1.24 10.00 -5.21
N PRO A 63 -0.10 10.10 -5.18
CA PRO A 63 -0.85 10.15 -3.94
C PRO A 63 -0.78 8.80 -3.21
N VAL A 64 -0.53 8.84 -1.90
CA VAL A 64 -0.41 7.65 -1.06
C VAL A 64 -1.15 7.81 0.28
N LEU A 65 -1.55 6.68 0.85
CA LEU A 65 -2.12 6.58 2.20
C LEU A 65 -1.20 5.76 3.10
N ILE A 66 -0.72 6.31 4.20
CA ILE A 66 0.00 5.52 5.20
C ILE A 66 -0.99 4.60 5.91
N VAL A 67 -0.76 3.29 5.84
CA VAL A 67 -1.67 2.27 6.38
C VAL A 67 -1.06 1.54 7.57
N SER A 68 -1.91 1.08 8.48
CA SER A 68 -1.50 0.14 9.52
C SER A 68 -1.13 -1.19 8.85
N PRO A 69 -0.11 -1.92 9.33
CA PRO A 69 0.21 -3.22 8.78
C PRO A 69 -0.89 -4.26 9.02
N TRP A 70 -1.91 -3.99 9.86
CA TRP A 70 -3.08 -4.87 10.00
C TRP A 70 -4.28 -4.46 9.13
N ASP A 71 -4.17 -3.36 8.38
CA ASP A 71 -5.15 -2.98 7.36
C ASP A 71 -4.74 -3.48 5.97
N VAL A 72 -3.69 -4.31 5.87
CA VAL A 72 -3.18 -4.88 4.60
C VAL A 72 -3.17 -6.41 4.62
N PRO A 73 -3.13 -7.07 3.43
CA PRO A 73 -3.08 -8.53 3.34
C PRO A 73 -1.94 -9.16 4.15
N PRO A 74 -2.19 -10.29 4.85
CA PRO A 74 -1.19 -10.95 5.68
C PRO A 74 0.08 -11.34 4.92
N LYS A 75 -0.04 -11.85 3.70
CA LYS A 75 1.12 -12.25 2.87
C LYS A 75 0.99 -11.68 1.46
N PRO A 76 2.10 -11.23 0.85
CA PRO A 76 3.44 -11.13 1.44
C PRO A 76 3.67 -9.85 2.28
N VAL A 77 2.81 -8.83 2.12
CA VAL A 77 3.04 -7.46 2.62
C VAL A 77 3.32 -7.40 4.13
N ARG A 78 2.37 -7.84 4.97
CA ARG A 78 2.52 -7.76 6.43
C ARG A 78 3.55 -8.74 6.97
N ASP A 79 3.28 -10.04 6.81
CA ASP A 79 3.95 -11.11 7.52
C ASP A 79 5.37 -11.38 7.03
N ILE A 80 5.72 -10.92 5.81
CA ILE A 80 7.06 -11.09 5.24
C ILE A 80 7.78 -9.75 5.24
N TYR A 81 7.31 -8.77 4.45
CA TYR A 81 8.07 -7.55 4.21
C TYR A 81 8.07 -6.61 5.42
N TRP A 82 6.89 -6.25 5.92
CA TRP A 82 6.80 -5.31 7.04
C TRP A 82 7.34 -5.91 8.34
N MET A 83 6.99 -7.17 8.66
CA MET A 83 7.47 -7.85 9.86
C MET A 83 9.00 -8.04 9.88
N ASP A 84 9.64 -8.26 8.73
CA ASP A 84 11.10 -8.32 8.64
C ASP A 84 11.73 -6.94 8.91
N ALA A 85 11.22 -5.88 8.29
CA ALA A 85 11.66 -4.50 8.54
C ALA A 85 11.49 -4.13 10.03
N TYR A 86 10.32 -4.38 10.60
CA TYR A 86 10.02 -4.15 12.01
C TYR A 86 10.95 -4.96 12.94
N THR A 87 11.16 -6.24 12.67
CA THR A 87 12.02 -7.11 13.51
C THR A 87 13.49 -6.67 13.49
N LYS A 88 13.97 -6.15 12.37
CA LYS A 88 15.29 -5.53 12.26
C LYS A 88 15.35 -4.20 13.03
N ALA A 89 14.31 -3.38 12.92
CA ALA A 89 14.26 -2.05 13.53
C ALA A 89 14.05 -2.10 15.05
N LYS A 90 13.22 -3.01 15.58
CA LYS A 90 12.84 -3.08 17.01
C LYS A 90 14.02 -3.31 17.96
N ARG A 91 15.17 -3.76 17.44
CA ARG A 91 16.43 -3.91 18.20
C ARG A 91 17.05 -2.56 18.59
N SER A 92 16.60 -1.45 18.00
CA SER A 92 17.07 -0.10 18.29
C SER A 92 15.91 0.89 18.25
N LYS A 93 15.66 1.60 19.35
CA LYS A 93 14.63 2.64 19.42
C LYS A 93 14.81 3.72 18.35
N ALA A 94 16.05 4.05 17.99
CA ALA A 94 16.35 5.02 16.94
C ALA A 94 15.94 4.50 15.55
N LYS A 95 16.25 3.23 15.24
CA LYS A 95 15.85 2.61 13.96
C LYS A 95 14.34 2.43 13.88
N LEU A 96 13.70 2.08 14.99
CA LEU A 96 12.24 1.91 15.03
C LEU A 96 11.50 3.24 14.79
N LYS A 97 12.07 4.37 15.21
CA LYS A 97 11.55 5.71 14.86
C LYS A 97 11.72 6.07 13.38
N GLN A 98 12.67 5.44 12.71
CA GLN A 98 12.96 5.63 11.28
C GLN A 98 12.41 4.48 10.43
N LEU A 99 11.47 3.69 10.97
CA LEU A 99 10.83 2.64 10.19
C LEU A 99 10.10 3.29 9.00
N ASP A 100 10.33 2.74 7.82
CA ASP A 100 9.67 3.19 6.60
C ASP A 100 8.15 3.06 6.74
N TYR A 101 7.43 3.98 6.13
CA TYR A 101 5.97 3.95 6.10
C TYR A 101 5.51 2.88 5.13
N LEU A 102 4.67 1.97 5.61
CA LEU A 102 3.86 1.13 4.73
C LEU A 102 2.74 1.98 4.16
N VAL A 103 2.69 2.09 2.85
CA VAL A 103 1.70 2.92 2.15
C VAL A 103 0.86 2.10 1.19
N TYR A 104 -0.39 2.51 1.02
CA TYR A 104 -1.20 2.16 -0.13
C TYR A 104 -1.02 3.24 -1.20
N VAL A 105 -0.73 2.84 -2.44
CA VAL A 105 -0.61 3.74 -3.59
C VAL A 105 -1.99 3.92 -4.22
N TYR A 106 -2.53 5.13 -4.11
CA TYR A 106 -3.84 5.43 -4.67
C TYR A 106 -3.83 5.26 -6.18
N GLY A 107 -4.95 4.77 -6.69
CA GLY A 107 -5.14 4.52 -8.10
C GLY A 107 -4.36 3.33 -8.62
N SER A 108 -3.78 2.46 -7.79
CA SER A 108 -3.29 1.16 -8.23
C SER A 108 -4.43 0.13 -8.29
N ASP A 109 -4.59 -0.56 -9.41
CA ASP A 109 -5.52 -1.69 -9.60
C ASP A 109 -4.87 -3.05 -9.42
N ASP A 110 -3.55 -3.11 -9.44
CA ASP A 110 -2.82 -4.34 -9.18
C ASP A 110 -2.67 -4.54 -7.66
N PRO A 111 -3.29 -5.59 -7.08
CA PRO A 111 -3.13 -5.90 -5.66
C PRO A 111 -1.67 -6.12 -5.24
N ASP A 112 -0.80 -6.52 -6.16
CA ASP A 112 0.61 -6.78 -5.90
C ASP A 112 1.46 -5.48 -5.94
N ASP A 113 0.98 -4.42 -6.60
CA ASP A 113 1.66 -3.11 -6.74
C ASP A 113 1.01 -2.00 -5.90
N CYS A 114 -0.13 -2.28 -5.25
CA CYS A 114 -0.85 -1.27 -4.49
C CYS A 114 -0.24 -0.95 -3.11
N TYR A 115 0.75 -1.72 -2.65
CA TYR A 115 1.44 -1.48 -1.38
C TYR A 115 2.95 -1.28 -1.58
N ASN A 116 3.49 -0.21 -0.98
CA ASN A 116 4.92 0.08 -1.06
C ASN A 116 5.48 0.54 0.31
N PHE A 117 6.80 0.65 0.43
CA PHE A 117 7.51 1.15 1.60
C PHE A 117 8.19 2.47 1.27
N VAL A 118 7.75 3.55 1.90
CA VAL A 118 8.24 4.91 1.65
C VAL A 118 9.07 5.37 2.84
N LYS A 119 10.29 5.83 2.57
CA LYS A 119 11.12 6.46 3.60
C LYS A 119 10.45 7.73 4.10
N GLN A 120 10.59 8.02 5.39
CA GLN A 120 10.01 9.22 5.99
C GLN A 120 10.50 10.53 5.35
N THR A 121 11.70 10.54 4.78
CA THR A 121 12.29 11.69 4.07
C THR A 121 11.68 11.94 2.71
N ASP A 122 11.09 10.90 2.11
CA ASP A 122 10.56 10.93 0.75
C ASP A 122 9.04 11.14 0.76
N PHE A 123 8.43 11.05 1.95
CA PHE A 123 7.02 11.36 2.18
C PHE A 123 6.81 12.88 2.26
N ILE A 124 5.87 13.37 1.46
CA ILE A 124 5.42 14.76 1.43
C ILE A 124 4.01 14.81 2.02
N SER A 125 3.80 15.66 3.02
CA SER A 125 2.48 15.85 3.62
C SER A 125 1.47 16.37 2.59
N LEU A 126 0.18 16.09 2.79
CA LEU A 126 -0.87 16.63 1.91
C LEU A 126 -0.82 18.17 1.83
N GLU A 127 -0.54 18.85 2.95
CA GLU A 127 -0.43 20.32 3.01
C GLU A 127 0.72 20.84 2.13
N ASP A 128 1.90 20.23 2.25
CA ASP A 128 3.06 20.58 1.42
C ASP A 128 2.81 20.27 -0.05
N ALA A 129 2.18 19.13 -0.33
CA ALA A 129 1.83 18.69 -1.67
C ALA A 129 0.83 19.64 -2.34
N THR A 130 -0.19 20.11 -1.61
CA THR A 130 -1.13 21.13 -2.09
C THR A 130 -0.40 22.43 -2.41
N THR A 131 0.50 22.87 -1.54
CA THR A 131 1.29 24.10 -1.75
C THR A 131 2.19 23.99 -2.99
N LYS A 132 2.73 22.81 -3.26
CA LYS A 132 3.55 22.51 -4.44
C LYS A 132 2.73 22.22 -5.71
N GLY A 133 1.40 22.11 -5.59
CA GLY A 133 0.50 21.85 -6.70
C GLY A 133 0.41 20.38 -7.13
N TYR A 134 0.89 19.43 -6.32
CA TYR A 134 0.85 17.99 -6.65
C TYR A 134 -0.55 17.39 -6.56
N THR A 135 -1.46 18.05 -5.84
CA THR A 135 -2.87 17.65 -5.74
C THR A 135 -3.69 18.06 -6.96
N ILE A 136 -3.09 18.75 -7.93
CA ILE A 136 -3.79 19.29 -9.11
C ILE A 136 -3.29 18.53 -10.34
N LEU A 137 -4.23 17.98 -11.11
CA LEU A 137 -3.90 17.32 -12.37
C LEU A 137 -3.28 18.33 -13.34
N PRO A 138 -2.10 18.06 -13.91
CA PRO A 138 -1.50 18.94 -14.91
C PRO A 138 -2.41 19.12 -16.13
N LYS A 139 -2.55 20.36 -16.61
CA LYS A 139 -3.45 20.70 -17.73
C LYS A 139 -3.21 19.89 -18.99
N PHE A 140 -1.96 19.52 -19.28
CA PHE A 140 -1.63 18.72 -20.46
C PHE A 140 -2.17 17.29 -20.36
N ILE A 141 -2.35 16.74 -19.15
CA ILE A 141 -2.98 15.44 -18.90
C ILE A 141 -4.50 15.60 -18.94
N GLU A 142 -5.02 16.67 -18.31
CA GLU A 142 -6.45 16.99 -18.27
C GLU A 142 -7.05 17.13 -19.69
N GLN A 143 -6.28 17.70 -20.63
CA GLN A 143 -6.70 17.91 -22.01
C GLN A 143 -6.62 16.67 -22.91
N LYS A 144 -5.94 15.59 -22.48
CA LYS A 144 -5.88 14.34 -23.24
C LYS A 144 -7.21 13.59 -23.16
N SER A 145 -7.61 13.01 -24.28
CA SER A 145 -8.70 12.03 -24.29
C SER A 145 -8.29 10.74 -23.60
N ASP A 146 -9.28 9.94 -23.16
CA ASP A 146 -9.01 8.67 -22.47
C ASP A 146 -8.13 7.71 -23.28
N THR A 147 -8.24 7.74 -24.62
CA THR A 147 -7.44 6.90 -25.53
C THR A 147 -6.01 7.39 -25.74
N GLU A 148 -5.70 8.64 -25.38
CA GLU A 148 -4.37 9.24 -25.52
C GLU A 148 -3.57 9.22 -24.21
N ARG A 149 -4.20 8.83 -23.11
CA ARG A 149 -3.57 8.76 -21.79
C ARG A 149 -2.70 7.52 -21.70
N THR A 150 -1.52 7.67 -21.10
CA THR A 150 -0.70 6.51 -20.72
C THR A 150 -1.33 5.78 -19.54
N GLU A 151 -0.94 4.52 -19.30
CA GLU A 151 -1.43 3.74 -18.14
C GLU A 151 -1.18 4.47 -16.82
N TYR A 152 -0.01 5.08 -16.71
CA TYR A 152 0.35 5.94 -15.61
C TYR A 152 -0.54 7.19 -15.47
N GLU A 153 -0.89 7.88 -16.56
CA GLU A 153 -1.78 9.05 -16.48
C GLU A 153 -3.17 8.65 -16.00
N VAL A 154 -3.66 7.49 -16.44
CA VAL A 154 -4.89 6.89 -15.94
C VAL A 154 -4.78 6.58 -14.43
N ARG A 155 -3.65 5.99 -14.01
CA ARG A 155 -3.34 5.69 -12.60
C ARG A 155 -3.34 6.96 -11.74
N LEU A 156 -2.71 8.03 -12.20
CA LEU A 156 -2.69 9.34 -11.53
C LEU A 156 -4.09 9.89 -11.31
N ILE A 157 -4.90 9.95 -12.38
CA ILE A 157 -6.24 10.52 -12.34
C ILE A 157 -7.08 9.75 -11.33
N ARG A 158 -7.09 8.42 -11.44
CA ARG A 158 -7.77 7.53 -10.49
C ARG A 158 -7.27 7.76 -9.07
N GLY A 159 -5.96 7.87 -8.88
CA GLY A 159 -5.36 8.07 -7.56
C GLY A 159 -5.76 9.39 -6.91
N LEU A 160 -5.81 10.48 -7.67
CA LEU A 160 -6.30 11.78 -7.17
C LEU A 160 -7.79 11.73 -6.83
N GLU A 161 -8.61 11.02 -7.61
CA GLU A 161 -10.03 10.84 -7.32
C GLU A 161 -10.26 10.04 -6.02
N GLU A 162 -9.59 8.90 -5.85
CA GLU A 162 -9.67 8.07 -4.65
C GLU A 162 -9.19 8.83 -3.40
N MET A 163 -8.06 9.53 -3.51
CA MET A 163 -7.53 10.38 -2.45
C MET A 163 -8.53 11.47 -2.04
N ASN A 164 -9.21 12.10 -3.01
CA ASN A 164 -10.21 13.13 -2.72
C ASN A 164 -11.45 12.56 -2.01
N ILE A 165 -11.88 11.34 -2.35
CA ILE A 165 -12.95 10.64 -1.61
C ILE A 165 -12.55 10.45 -0.16
N ASP A 166 -11.31 10.02 0.10
CA ASP A 166 -10.79 9.78 1.45
C ASP A 166 -10.45 11.02 2.24
N SER A 167 -10.15 12.13 1.57
CA SER A 167 -9.89 13.42 2.22
C SER A 167 -11.09 13.91 3.04
N ASN A 168 -12.29 13.44 2.71
CA ASN A 168 -13.53 13.72 3.45
C ASN A 168 -13.78 12.77 4.65
N LYS A 169 -12.96 11.73 4.82
CA LYS A 169 -13.07 10.75 5.91
C LYS A 169 -12.09 11.08 7.04
N GLN A 170 -12.38 10.57 8.24
CA GLN A 170 -11.42 10.58 9.34
C GLN A 170 -10.28 9.59 9.05
N PRO A 171 -9.04 9.83 9.53
CA PRO A 171 -7.90 8.95 9.27
C PRO A 171 -8.16 7.47 9.57
N VAL A 172 -8.87 7.15 10.66
CA VAL A 172 -9.19 5.78 11.06
C VAL A 172 -10.15 5.05 10.11
N ASP A 173 -10.94 5.81 9.35
CA ASP A 173 -11.93 5.29 8.41
C ASP A 173 -11.38 5.16 6.99
N ARG A 174 -10.16 5.65 6.74
CA ARG A 174 -9.48 5.54 5.45
C ARG A 174 -8.89 4.15 5.32
N LYS A 175 -9.51 3.32 4.50
CA LYS A 175 -9.08 1.96 4.20
C LYS A 175 -9.22 1.71 2.72
N TRP A 176 -8.17 1.15 2.13
CA TRP A 176 -8.12 0.77 0.73
C TRP A 176 -7.48 -0.60 0.57
N GLY A 177 -7.62 -1.14 -0.65
CA GLY A 177 -7.22 -2.49 -0.99
C GLY A 177 -8.37 -3.50 -0.88
N ASN A 178 -8.08 -4.71 -1.37
CA ASN A 178 -9.07 -5.77 -1.40
C ASN A 178 -9.32 -6.34 0.00
N PRO A 179 -10.58 -6.69 0.34
CA PRO A 179 -10.87 -7.44 1.56
C PRO A 179 -10.07 -8.73 1.61
N PHE A 180 -9.51 -9.04 2.78
CA PHE A 180 -8.74 -10.26 3.01
C PHE A 180 -9.20 -10.94 4.30
N LEU A 181 -8.91 -12.23 4.39
CA LEU A 181 -9.16 -13.02 5.59
C LEU A 181 -7.87 -13.21 6.38
N GLU A 182 -7.99 -13.08 7.70
CA GLU A 182 -6.92 -13.38 8.63
C GLU A 182 -6.64 -14.88 8.73
N ARG A 183 -5.45 -15.23 9.24
CA ARG A 183 -5.04 -16.64 9.38
C ARG A 183 -6.03 -17.46 10.22
N HIS A 184 -6.55 -16.88 11.30
CA HIS A 184 -7.50 -17.55 12.18
C HIS A 184 -8.89 -17.71 11.53
N GLU A 185 -9.29 -16.80 10.64
CA GLU A 185 -10.56 -16.85 9.91
C GLU A 185 -10.54 -17.93 8.82
N LYS A 186 -9.40 -18.12 8.14
CA LYS A 186 -9.22 -19.19 7.13
C LYS A 186 -9.35 -20.60 7.71
N MET A 187 -9.03 -20.79 8.98
CA MET A 187 -9.17 -22.10 9.65
C MET A 187 -10.64 -22.44 9.92
N VAL A 188 -11.48 -21.42 10.13
CA VAL A 188 -12.92 -21.63 10.35
C VAL A 188 -13.61 -22.02 9.05
N THR A 189 -13.32 -21.32 7.96
CA THR A 189 -13.97 -21.59 6.66
C THR A 189 -13.65 -22.96 6.09
N THR A 190 -12.43 -23.46 6.27
CA THR A 190 -12.05 -24.81 5.81
C THR A 190 -12.69 -25.94 6.64
N SER A 191 -13.03 -25.69 7.91
CA SER A 191 -13.71 -26.65 8.77
C SER A 191 -15.21 -26.79 8.48
N SER A 192 -15.83 -25.79 7.85
CA SER A 192 -17.26 -25.77 7.50
C SER A 192 -17.58 -26.39 6.13
N THR A 193 -16.59 -26.65 5.27
CA THR A 193 -16.82 -27.16 3.90
C THR A 193 -16.57 -28.67 3.73
N SER A 194 -16.28 -29.40 4.82
CA SER A 194 -15.99 -30.84 4.76
C SER A 194 -17.20 -31.77 4.92
N ASP A 195 -18.43 -31.27 5.04
CA ASP A 195 -19.64 -32.09 5.13
C ASP A 195 -20.28 -32.32 3.76
N GLY A 196 -19.65 -33.19 2.96
CA GLY A 196 -20.25 -33.75 1.75
C GLY A 196 -19.80 -35.20 1.56
N PRO A 197 -20.69 -36.20 1.64
CA PRO A 197 -20.29 -37.59 1.49
C PRO A 197 -19.80 -37.88 0.06
N PRO A 198 -18.76 -38.72 -0.12
CA PRO A 198 -18.22 -39.03 -1.44
C PRO A 198 -19.25 -39.83 -2.24
N THR A 199 -19.73 -39.24 -3.34
CA THR A 199 -20.55 -39.94 -4.33
C THR A 199 -19.70 -41.00 -5.03
N LYS A 200 -19.99 -42.27 -4.71
CA LYS A 200 -19.42 -43.45 -5.40
C LYS A 200 -19.76 -43.36 -6.89
N LYS A 201 -18.76 -43.10 -7.73
CA LYS A 201 -18.84 -43.32 -9.18
C LYS A 201 -19.00 -44.82 -9.45
N GLN A 202 -20.17 -45.23 -9.96
CA GLN A 202 -20.36 -46.55 -10.55
C GLN A 202 -19.55 -46.63 -11.85
N LYS A 203 -18.64 -47.62 -11.94
CA LYS A 203 -18.00 -48.01 -13.20
C LYS A 203 -19.02 -48.75 -14.07
N LYS A 204 -19.13 -48.33 -15.34
CA LYS A 204 -19.60 -49.19 -16.44
C LYS A 204 -18.39 -49.87 -17.07
#